data_AF-A0A165H524-F1
#
_entry.id   AF-A0A165H524-F1
#
_cell.length_a   1.000
_cell.length_b   1.000
_cell.length_c   1.000
_cell.angle_alpha   90.00
_cell.angle_beta   90.00
_cell.angle_gamma   90.00
#
_symmetry.space_group_name_H-M   'P 1'
#
loop_
_entity.id
_entity.type
_entity.pdbx_description
1 polymer ?
#
loop_
_entity_poly.entity_id
_entity_poly.type
_entity_poly.pdbx_seq_one_letter_code
_entity_poly.pdbx_strand_id
1 'polypeptide(L)'
;LRALMLILDVVTRWSSSHQMMARSLIFQEAIDEYTAHDKNKLRQYRLSSADWDAIAIVERWLRLFRSATLQMSATKRPMLSLVHAIFRTLQQSLRESLSQLPNTCHPRLKAALIAAHRKLSDYYWKFDDESPFYLWASMLDPRIMYDGLLEDCTDEAGMTPADLERAKDALRAYLDKHYPARQEQSISQTATTSASAASEDDFTARYARKPRKVTDELEDLRLVGSAVAVERIFSGGRDTVGIRRASLSAETIRVLMVLKQALRKARDVIEIDD
;
A
#
# COMPACT_ATOMS: atom_id res chain seq x y z
N LEU A 1 7.28 -12.87 -28.08
CA LEU A 1 7.77 -12.66 -26.68
C LEU A 1 8.49 -11.31 -26.63
N ARG A 2 8.16 -10.43 -25.68
CA ARG A 2 8.88 -9.15 -25.50
C ARG A 2 10.19 -9.43 -24.76
N ALA A 3 11.30 -8.91 -25.25
CA ALA A 3 12.60 -9.04 -24.57
C ALA A 3 12.56 -8.36 -23.19
N LEU A 4 13.12 -9.02 -22.18
CA LEU A 4 13.25 -8.48 -20.83
C LEU A 4 14.35 -7.41 -20.84
N MET A 5 14.07 -6.20 -20.35
CA MET A 5 15.03 -5.09 -20.29
C MET A 5 15.34 -4.67 -18.86
N LEU A 6 16.48 -4.01 -18.64
CA LEU A 6 16.77 -3.34 -17.37
C LEU A 6 15.77 -2.19 -17.13
N ILE A 7 15.46 -1.94 -15.86
CA ILE A 7 14.57 -0.86 -15.42
C ILE A 7 15.44 0.22 -14.81
N LEU A 8 15.31 1.45 -15.29
CA LEU A 8 15.98 2.59 -14.68
C LEU A 8 15.21 3.08 -13.46
N ASP A 9 15.96 3.52 -12.44
CA ASP A 9 15.40 4.24 -11.32
C ASP A 9 14.83 5.58 -11.78
N VAL A 10 13.65 5.94 -11.27
CA VAL A 10 12.95 7.17 -11.65
C VAL A 10 12.40 7.78 -10.37
N VAL A 11 12.93 8.95 -10.02
CA VAL A 11 12.63 9.65 -8.76
C VAL A 11 11.14 9.92 -8.59
N THR A 12 10.42 10.20 -9.68
CA THR A 12 8.98 10.53 -9.66
C THR A 12 8.07 9.31 -9.66
N ARG A 13 8.59 8.10 -9.85
CA ARG A 13 7.78 6.87 -9.92
C ARG A 13 7.98 6.05 -8.66
N TRP A 14 6.98 6.03 -7.79
CA TRP A 14 7.03 5.26 -6.56
C TRP A 14 7.29 3.77 -6.88
N SER A 15 8.19 3.14 -6.12
CA SER A 15 8.73 1.76 -6.31
C SER A 15 9.73 1.52 -7.45
N SER A 16 10.17 2.54 -8.20
CA SER A 16 11.15 2.39 -9.28
C SER A 16 12.49 1.79 -8.80
N SER A 17 13.01 2.22 -7.65
CA SER A 17 14.29 1.71 -7.12
C SER A 17 14.22 0.23 -6.76
N HIS A 18 13.11 -0.22 -6.16
CA HIS A 18 12.85 -1.65 -5.94
C HIS A 18 12.83 -2.41 -7.27
N GLN A 19 12.09 -1.91 -8.27
CA GLN A 19 11.97 -2.58 -9.58
C GLN A 19 13.31 -2.67 -10.31
N MET A 20 14.15 -1.63 -10.19
CA MET A 20 15.52 -1.63 -10.70
C MET A 20 16.35 -2.72 -10.01
N MET A 21 16.36 -2.76 -8.67
CA MET A 21 17.15 -3.74 -7.91
C MET A 21 16.69 -5.18 -8.14
N ALA A 22 15.39 -5.44 -8.09
CA ALA A 22 14.83 -6.75 -8.40
C ALA A 22 15.20 -7.19 -9.83
N ARG A 23 15.23 -6.25 -10.79
CA ARG A 23 15.62 -6.55 -12.17
C ARG A 23 17.12 -6.73 -12.32
N SER A 24 17.95 -5.98 -11.59
CA SER A 24 19.41 -6.12 -11.66
C SER A 24 19.87 -7.47 -11.11
N LEU A 25 19.22 -7.99 -10.06
CA LEU A 25 19.50 -9.33 -9.53
C LEU A 25 19.23 -10.44 -10.57
N ILE A 26 18.17 -10.31 -11.38
CA ILE A 26 17.90 -11.25 -12.49
C ILE A 26 19.00 -11.19 -13.56
N PHE A 27 19.59 -10.02 -13.78
CA PHE A 27 20.61 -9.78 -14.80
C PHE A 27 22.05 -9.75 -14.25
N GLN A 28 22.27 -10.27 -13.04
CA GLN A 28 23.57 -10.16 -12.35
C GLN A 28 24.74 -10.63 -13.23
N GLU A 29 24.66 -11.83 -13.80
CA GLU A 29 25.71 -12.38 -14.67
C GLU A 29 25.96 -11.51 -15.90
N ALA A 30 24.90 -11.06 -16.57
CA ALA A 30 25.00 -10.21 -17.75
C ALA A 30 25.60 -8.84 -17.43
N ILE A 31 25.28 -8.26 -16.26
CA ILE A 31 25.84 -7.00 -15.79
C ILE A 31 27.33 -7.16 -15.46
N ASP A 32 27.70 -8.25 -14.78
CA ASP A 32 29.09 -8.52 -14.45
C ASP A 32 29.95 -8.76 -15.70
N GLU A 33 29.45 -9.50 -16.69
CA GLU A 33 30.14 -9.70 -17.97
C GLU A 33 30.26 -8.38 -18.76
N TYR A 34 29.16 -7.61 -18.85
CA TYR A 34 29.14 -6.36 -19.58
C TYR A 34 30.09 -5.32 -18.97
N THR A 35 30.18 -5.24 -17.64
CA THR A 35 31.10 -4.32 -16.94
C THR A 35 32.55 -4.81 -16.98
N ALA A 36 32.79 -6.11 -17.06
CA ALA A 36 34.12 -6.69 -17.20
C ALA A 36 34.74 -6.47 -18.59
N HIS A 37 33.92 -6.25 -19.63
CA HIS A 37 34.42 -6.11 -20.99
C HIS A 37 35.15 -4.77 -21.21
N ASP A 38 36.46 -4.82 -21.43
CA ASP A 38 37.32 -3.61 -21.52
C ASP A 38 36.86 -2.59 -22.59
N LYS A 39 36.22 -3.04 -23.67
CA LYS A 39 35.67 -2.17 -24.73
C LYS A 39 34.62 -1.18 -24.20
N ASN A 40 33.90 -1.57 -23.15
CA ASN A 40 32.82 -0.76 -22.59
C ASN A 40 33.35 0.34 -21.66
N LYS A 41 34.61 0.26 -21.19
CA LYS A 41 35.21 1.21 -20.23
C LYS A 41 34.41 1.37 -18.92
N LEU A 42 33.70 0.32 -18.49
CA LEU A 42 32.83 0.32 -17.30
C LEU A 42 33.38 -0.50 -16.13
N ARG A 43 34.64 -0.96 -16.21
CA ARG A 43 35.24 -1.84 -15.21
C ARG A 43 35.25 -1.26 -13.79
N GLN A 44 35.29 0.07 -13.67
CA GLN A 44 35.21 0.78 -12.38
C GLN A 44 33.84 0.68 -11.69
N TYR A 45 32.79 0.33 -12.43
CA TYR A 45 31.41 0.17 -11.93
C TYR A 45 31.05 -1.28 -11.66
N ARG A 46 32.02 -2.19 -11.73
CA ARG A 46 31.80 -3.60 -11.42
C ARG A 46 31.42 -3.75 -9.96
N LEU A 47 30.32 -4.44 -9.72
CA LEU A 47 29.84 -4.72 -8.38
C LEU A 47 30.59 -5.92 -7.80
N SER A 48 30.94 -5.84 -6.52
CA SER A 48 31.50 -6.96 -5.78
C SER A 48 30.41 -7.92 -5.32
N SER A 49 30.77 -9.12 -4.88
CA SER A 49 29.80 -10.04 -4.24
C SER A 49 29.10 -9.37 -3.06
N ALA A 50 29.83 -8.58 -2.26
CA ALA A 50 29.25 -7.87 -1.12
C ALA A 50 28.25 -6.78 -1.54
N ASP A 51 28.44 -6.16 -2.71
CA ASP A 51 27.47 -5.19 -3.25
C ASP A 51 26.19 -5.90 -3.71
N TRP A 52 26.32 -7.07 -4.35
CA TRP A 52 25.17 -7.88 -4.74
C TRP A 52 24.38 -8.39 -3.53
N ASP A 53 25.07 -8.83 -2.48
CA ASP A 53 24.45 -9.20 -1.21
C ASP A 53 23.70 -8.02 -0.57
N ALA A 54 24.31 -6.83 -0.59
CA ALA A 54 23.66 -5.60 -0.12
C ALA A 54 22.41 -5.24 -0.94
N ILE A 55 22.47 -5.37 -2.28
CA ILE A 55 21.32 -5.14 -3.16
C ILE A 55 20.19 -6.11 -2.84
N ALA A 56 20.49 -7.39 -2.62
CA ALA A 56 19.49 -8.39 -2.25
C ALA A 56 18.82 -8.08 -0.90
N ILE A 57 19.59 -7.61 0.09
CA ILE A 57 19.04 -7.19 1.39
C ILE A 57 18.09 -5.99 1.21
N VAL A 58 18.50 -4.99 0.42
CA VAL A 58 17.70 -3.78 0.19
C VAL A 58 16.43 -4.08 -0.63
N GLU A 59 16.54 -4.91 -1.66
CA GLU A 59 15.39 -5.35 -2.46
C GLU A 59 14.34 -6.01 -1.57
N ARG A 60 14.78 -6.93 -0.68
CA ARG A 60 13.89 -7.72 0.17
C ARG A 60 12.97 -6.88 1.04
N TRP A 61 13.49 -5.84 1.70
CA TRP A 61 12.64 -4.97 2.53
C TRP A 61 11.86 -3.96 1.68
N LEU A 62 12.38 -3.50 0.54
CA LEU A 62 11.68 -2.55 -0.32
C LEU A 62 10.47 -3.20 -1.01
N ARG A 63 10.51 -4.52 -1.17
CA ARG A 63 9.41 -5.33 -1.70
C ARG A 63 8.14 -5.17 -0.89
N LEU A 64 8.25 -5.10 0.43
CA LEU A 64 7.11 -4.89 1.33
C LEU A 64 6.46 -3.52 1.11
N PHE A 65 7.25 -2.46 0.94
CA PHE A 65 6.73 -1.13 0.61
C PHE A 65 6.06 -1.08 -0.76
N ARG A 66 6.62 -1.79 -1.74
CA ARG A 66 6.00 -1.93 -3.06
C ARG A 66 4.67 -2.68 -2.96
N SER A 67 4.63 -3.77 -2.19
CA SER A 67 3.42 -4.57 -1.96
C SER A 67 2.33 -3.71 -1.30
N ALA A 68 2.67 -3.00 -0.23
CA ALA A 68 1.79 -2.03 0.43
C ALA A 68 1.28 -0.96 -0.54
N THR A 69 2.16 -0.35 -1.35
CA THR A 69 1.77 0.67 -2.33
C THR A 69 0.84 0.11 -3.40
N LEU A 70 1.10 -1.11 -3.89
CA LEU A 70 0.26 -1.77 -4.87
C LEU A 70 -1.11 -2.09 -4.30
N GLN A 71 -1.17 -2.54 -3.04
CA GLN A 71 -2.42 -2.82 -2.35
C GLN A 71 -3.22 -1.52 -2.12
N MET A 72 -2.60 -0.46 -1.60
CA MET A 72 -3.25 0.84 -1.33
C MET A 72 -3.71 1.56 -2.60
N SER A 73 -3.07 1.30 -3.73
CA SER A 73 -3.49 1.83 -5.04
C SER A 73 -4.55 0.97 -5.74
N ALA A 74 -4.96 -0.15 -5.15
CA ALA A 74 -6.03 -0.99 -5.69
C ALA A 74 -7.39 -0.29 -5.55
N THR A 75 -8.02 0.02 -6.69
CA THR A 75 -9.20 0.90 -6.77
C THR A 75 -10.53 0.21 -6.45
N LYS A 76 -10.53 -1.11 -6.19
CA LYS A 76 -11.76 -1.91 -6.09
C LYS A 76 -12.28 -2.07 -4.66
N ARG A 77 -11.50 -1.73 -3.63
CA ARG A 77 -11.88 -1.90 -2.22
C ARG A 77 -11.55 -0.64 -1.41
N PRO A 78 -12.36 -0.29 -0.38
CA PRO A 78 -11.98 0.76 0.55
C PRO A 78 -10.68 0.36 1.24
N MET A 79 -9.65 1.18 1.06
CA MET A 79 -8.31 0.92 1.59
C MET A 79 -8.02 1.71 2.87
N LEU A 80 -8.91 2.64 3.25
CA LEU A 80 -8.70 3.53 4.38
C LEU A 80 -8.56 2.78 5.70
N SER A 81 -9.42 1.77 5.93
CA SER A 81 -9.36 0.93 7.12
C SER A 81 -8.09 0.08 7.22
N LEU A 82 -7.42 -0.17 6.10
CA LEU A 82 -6.20 -0.98 6.07
C LEU A 82 -4.93 -0.16 6.32
N VAL A 83 -5.03 1.17 6.36
CA VAL A 83 -3.86 2.04 6.52
C VAL A 83 -3.12 1.69 7.82
N HIS A 84 -3.84 1.59 8.94
CA HIS A 84 -3.23 1.23 10.22
C HIS A 84 -2.51 -0.13 10.14
N ALA A 85 -3.21 -1.16 9.63
CA ALA A 85 -2.66 -2.50 9.45
C ALA A 85 -1.36 -2.53 8.62
N ILE A 86 -1.35 -1.79 7.50
CA ILE A 86 -0.19 -1.70 6.60
C ILE A 86 0.99 -1.03 7.31
N PHE A 87 0.78 0.11 7.95
CA PHE A 87 1.85 0.82 8.65
C PHE A 87 2.48 -0.04 9.74
N ARG A 88 1.65 -0.69 10.56
CA ARG A 88 2.12 -1.56 11.64
C ARG A 88 2.89 -2.77 11.12
N THR A 89 2.41 -3.40 10.05
CA THR A 89 3.12 -4.52 9.41
C THR A 89 4.47 -4.10 8.85
N LEU A 90 4.54 -2.93 8.20
CA LEU A 90 5.80 -2.38 7.69
C LEU A 90 6.79 -2.06 8.83
N GLN A 91 6.34 -1.44 9.93
CA GLN A 91 7.18 -1.18 11.10
C GLN A 91 7.76 -2.46 11.69
N GLN A 92 6.91 -3.48 11.89
CA GLN A 92 7.32 -4.77 12.41
C GLN A 92 8.33 -5.46 11.47
N SER A 93 8.09 -5.44 10.17
CA SER A 93 8.98 -6.04 9.17
C SER A 93 10.36 -5.37 9.13
N LEU A 94 10.42 -4.05 9.34
CA LEU A 94 11.69 -3.33 9.45
C LEU A 94 12.45 -3.70 10.73
N ARG A 95 11.74 -3.88 11.86
CA ARG A 95 12.35 -4.36 13.11
C ARG A 95 12.90 -5.78 12.96
N GLU A 96 12.14 -6.67 12.34
CA GLU A 96 12.59 -8.03 12.03
C GLU A 96 13.81 -8.00 11.10
N SER A 97 13.77 -7.18 10.05
CA SER A 97 14.91 -6.99 9.14
C SER A 97 16.16 -6.47 9.85
N LEU A 98 15.99 -5.56 10.83
CA LEU A 98 17.08 -5.10 11.70
C LEU A 98 17.64 -6.22 12.58
N SER A 99 16.78 -7.07 13.14
CA SER A 99 17.18 -8.17 14.02
C SER A 99 17.91 -9.30 13.27
N GLN A 100 17.56 -9.52 12.00
CA GLN A 100 18.14 -10.55 11.14
C GLN A 100 19.39 -10.07 10.38
N LEU A 101 19.82 -8.82 10.58
CA LEU A 101 20.96 -8.26 9.86
C LEU A 101 22.26 -8.96 10.31
N PRO A 102 23.08 -9.48 9.37
CA PRO A 102 24.37 -10.06 9.74
C PRO A 102 25.28 -9.05 10.43
N ASN A 103 26.08 -9.48 11.41
CA ASN A 103 27.08 -8.62 12.07
C ASN A 103 28.19 -8.15 11.10
N THR A 104 28.37 -8.85 9.99
CA THR A 104 29.30 -8.51 8.90
C THR A 104 28.73 -7.47 7.93
N CYS A 105 27.47 -7.07 8.10
CA CYS A 105 26.77 -6.15 7.20
C CYS A 105 27.35 -4.73 7.29
N HIS A 106 27.38 -4.04 6.15
CA HIS A 106 27.89 -2.68 6.07
C HIS A 106 27.08 -1.72 6.97
N PRO A 107 27.71 -0.88 7.82
CA PRO A 107 27.01 -0.02 8.78
C PRO A 107 25.93 0.89 8.18
N ARG A 108 26.11 1.30 6.91
CA ARG A 108 25.11 2.09 6.17
C ARG A 108 23.78 1.37 6.01
N LEU A 109 23.75 0.05 5.87
CA LEU A 109 22.49 -0.70 5.74
C LEU A 109 21.70 -0.69 7.04
N LYS A 110 22.39 -0.86 8.18
CA LYS A 110 21.79 -0.69 9.51
C LYS A 110 21.25 0.74 9.70
N ALA A 111 22.04 1.74 9.36
CA ALA A 111 21.62 3.14 9.43
C ALA A 111 20.40 3.42 8.53
N ALA A 112 20.37 2.87 7.32
CA ALA A 112 19.27 3.02 6.38
C ALA A 112 17.97 2.41 6.91
N LEU A 113 18.01 1.20 7.51
CA LEU A 113 16.84 0.59 8.15
C LEU A 113 16.34 1.39 9.34
N ILE A 114 17.24 1.87 10.20
CA ILE A 114 16.85 2.73 11.34
C ILE A 114 16.19 4.01 10.82
N ALA A 115 16.76 4.63 9.78
CA ALA A 115 16.17 5.80 9.15
C ALA A 115 14.80 5.51 8.54
N ALA A 116 14.64 4.36 7.87
CA ALA A 116 13.36 3.92 7.31
C ALA A 116 12.31 3.70 8.41
N HIS A 117 12.68 3.02 9.51
CA HIS A 117 11.78 2.79 10.64
C HIS A 117 11.37 4.12 11.29
N ARG A 118 12.32 5.02 11.56
CA ARG A 118 12.04 6.35 12.11
C ARG A 118 11.11 7.15 11.21
N LYS A 119 11.40 7.17 9.90
CA LYS A 119 10.56 7.89 8.93
C LYS A 119 9.14 7.35 8.90
N LEU A 120 8.98 6.02 8.95
CA LEU A 120 7.67 5.38 8.99
C LEU A 120 6.92 5.70 10.29
N SER A 121 7.63 5.73 11.43
CA SER A 121 7.10 6.23 12.70
C SER A 121 6.67 7.69 12.59
N ASP A 122 7.50 8.62 12.08
CA ASP A 122 7.08 10.03 11.97
C ASP A 122 5.77 10.22 11.18
N TYR A 123 5.52 9.38 10.17
CA TYR A 123 4.32 9.46 9.36
C TYR A 123 3.06 8.95 10.06
N TYR A 124 3.13 7.86 10.81
CA TYR A 124 1.94 7.29 11.43
C TYR A 124 1.26 8.28 12.41
N TRP A 125 2.03 9.14 13.09
CA TRP A 125 1.52 10.08 14.08
C TRP A 125 0.93 11.30 13.37
N LYS A 126 1.53 11.71 12.25
CA LYS A 126 0.98 12.77 11.39
C LYS A 126 -0.40 12.43 10.84
N PHE A 127 -0.65 11.16 10.48
CA PHE A 127 -1.97 10.77 10.00
C PHE A 127 -3.04 10.92 11.09
N ASP A 128 -2.72 10.53 12.32
CA ASP A 128 -3.63 10.64 13.46
C ASP A 128 -3.88 12.11 13.86
N ASP A 129 -2.86 12.98 13.76
CA ASP A 129 -2.98 14.43 14.02
C ASP A 129 -3.77 15.17 12.94
N GLU A 130 -3.59 14.82 11.66
CA GLU A 130 -4.25 15.49 10.54
C GLU A 130 -5.70 15.03 10.33
N SER A 131 -6.01 13.76 10.61
CA SER A 131 -7.35 13.23 10.40
C SER A 131 -7.66 11.96 11.19
N PRO A 132 -8.77 11.94 11.96
CA PRO A 132 -9.15 10.75 12.73
C PRO A 132 -9.75 9.62 11.86
N PHE A 133 -10.05 9.88 10.57
CA PHE A 133 -10.78 8.95 9.72
C PHE A 133 -10.04 7.64 9.45
N TYR A 134 -8.70 7.64 9.44
CA TYR A 134 -7.92 6.42 9.27
C TYR A 134 -8.13 5.45 10.43
N LEU A 135 -8.03 5.98 11.65
CA LEU A 135 -8.22 5.22 12.87
C LEU A 135 -9.68 4.77 13.03
N TRP A 136 -10.64 5.66 12.77
CA TRP A 136 -12.06 5.33 12.80
C TRP A 136 -12.43 4.24 11.79
N ALA A 137 -11.95 4.36 10.54
CA ALA A 137 -12.20 3.31 9.54
C ALA A 137 -11.58 1.97 9.95
N SER A 138 -10.43 1.98 10.63
CA SER A 138 -9.79 0.76 11.14
C SER A 138 -10.59 0.15 12.30
N MET A 139 -11.14 0.96 13.22
CA MET A 139 -12.00 0.50 14.33
C MET A 139 -13.28 -0.18 13.83
N LEU A 140 -13.78 0.29 12.70
CA LEU A 140 -15.02 -0.15 12.09
C LEU A 140 -14.82 -1.33 11.11
N ASP A 141 -13.57 -1.72 10.83
CA ASP A 141 -13.26 -2.86 9.97
C ASP A 141 -13.36 -4.16 10.77
N PRO A 142 -14.23 -5.11 10.36
CA PRO A 142 -14.43 -6.36 11.10
C PRO A 142 -13.18 -7.24 11.16
N ARG A 143 -12.18 -6.98 10.30
CA ARG A 143 -10.90 -7.71 10.32
C ARG A 143 -9.93 -7.17 11.36
N ILE A 144 -10.05 -5.91 11.78
CA ILE A 144 -9.12 -5.24 12.69
C ILE A 144 -9.80 -5.00 14.04
N MET A 145 -10.92 -4.27 14.02
CA MET A 145 -11.72 -3.85 15.16
C MET A 145 -10.96 -3.10 16.25
N TYR A 146 -11.68 -2.60 17.26
CA TYR A 146 -11.08 -1.98 18.44
C TYR A 146 -10.11 -2.93 19.17
N ASP A 147 -10.48 -4.20 19.35
CA ASP A 147 -9.65 -5.18 20.08
C ASP A 147 -8.28 -5.39 19.42
N GLY A 148 -8.24 -5.48 18.08
CA GLY A 148 -6.99 -5.62 17.35
C GLY A 148 -6.12 -4.37 17.42
N LEU A 149 -6.73 -3.18 17.41
CA LEU A 149 -6.02 -1.92 17.61
C LEU A 149 -5.47 -1.80 19.04
N LEU A 150 -6.19 -2.31 20.03
CA LEU A 150 -5.76 -2.33 21.42
C LEU A 150 -4.56 -3.25 21.63
N GLU A 151 -4.53 -4.42 20.97
CA GLU A 151 -3.35 -5.30 20.97
C GLU A 151 -2.12 -4.61 20.33
N ASP A 152 -2.34 -3.66 19.42
CA ASP A 152 -1.29 -2.88 18.79
C ASP A 152 -0.82 -1.67 19.62
N CYS A 153 -1.51 -1.28 20.68
CA CYS A 153 -1.04 -0.24 21.59
C CYS A 153 0.23 -0.71 22.32
N THR A 154 1.40 -0.25 21.89
CA THR A 154 2.71 -0.59 22.48
C THR A 154 3.23 0.52 23.38
N ASP A 155 3.87 0.17 24.49
CA ASP A 155 4.41 1.12 25.47
C ASP A 155 5.58 2.00 24.99
N GLU A 156 6.27 1.62 23.90
CA GLU A 156 7.59 2.23 23.57
C GLU A 156 7.61 3.31 22.47
N ALA A 157 6.47 3.73 21.92
CA ALA A 157 6.37 4.95 21.10
C ALA A 157 4.97 5.15 20.51
N GLY A 158 4.16 4.09 20.42
CA GLY A 158 2.91 4.07 19.65
C GLY A 158 1.72 4.73 20.35
N MET A 159 0.56 4.63 19.69
CA MET A 159 -0.74 5.03 20.23
C MET A 159 -1.03 4.28 21.53
N THR A 160 -1.34 4.98 22.61
CA THR A 160 -1.64 4.37 23.91
C THR A 160 -3.11 3.90 23.96
N PRO A 161 -3.46 2.98 24.88
CA PRO A 161 -4.85 2.58 25.07
C PRO A 161 -5.77 3.77 25.41
N ALA A 162 -5.24 4.76 26.12
CA ALA A 162 -5.98 5.99 26.45
C ALA A 162 -6.25 6.83 25.20
N ASP A 163 -5.34 6.87 24.24
CA ASP A 163 -5.53 7.59 22.97
C ASP A 163 -6.58 6.90 22.11
N LEU A 164 -6.56 5.56 22.08
CA LEU A 164 -7.53 4.75 21.36
C LEU A 164 -8.95 4.93 21.94
N GLU A 165 -9.11 4.98 23.26
CA GLU A 165 -10.43 5.23 23.87
C GLU A 165 -10.94 6.64 23.57
N ARG A 166 -10.07 7.66 23.64
CA ARG A 166 -10.45 9.03 23.24
C ARG A 166 -10.91 9.09 21.78
N ALA A 167 -10.23 8.38 20.88
CA ALA A 167 -10.63 8.31 19.48
C ALA A 167 -11.97 7.62 19.27
N LYS A 168 -12.28 6.58 20.06
CA LYS A 168 -13.57 5.87 20.04
C LYS A 168 -14.72 6.75 20.54
N ASP A 169 -14.49 7.51 21.61
CA ASP A 169 -15.50 8.44 22.10
C ASP A 169 -15.74 9.58 21.11
N ALA A 170 -14.68 10.07 20.45
CA ALA A 170 -14.80 11.05 19.36
C ALA A 170 -15.60 10.50 18.17
N LEU A 171 -15.40 9.22 17.81
CA LEU A 171 -16.17 8.55 16.76
C LEU A 171 -17.66 8.47 17.13
N ARG A 172 -17.99 8.07 18.36
CA ARG A 172 -19.38 8.02 18.84
C ARG A 172 -20.04 9.40 18.77
N ALA A 173 -19.38 10.43 19.29
CA ALA A 173 -19.88 11.79 19.24
C ALA A 173 -20.07 12.29 17.78
N TYR A 174 -19.21 11.87 16.86
CA TYR A 174 -19.34 12.17 15.44
C TYR A 174 -20.56 11.48 14.82
N LEU A 175 -20.76 10.19 15.10
CA LEU A 175 -21.91 9.42 14.62
C LEU A 175 -23.23 9.99 15.17
N ASP A 176 -23.31 10.25 16.47
CA ASP A 176 -24.51 10.81 17.11
C ASP A 176 -24.90 12.17 16.50
N LYS A 177 -23.90 12.99 16.16
CA LYS A 177 -24.10 14.32 15.58
C LYS A 177 -24.54 14.27 14.10
N HIS A 178 -23.97 13.36 13.32
CA HIS A 178 -24.14 13.35 11.86
C HIS A 178 -25.15 12.30 11.36
N TYR A 179 -25.42 11.27 12.17
CA TYR A 179 -26.33 10.16 11.88
C TYR A 179 -27.27 9.91 13.06
N PRO A 180 -28.10 10.90 13.48
CA PRO A 180 -29.09 10.67 14.51
C PRO A 180 -30.03 9.53 14.08
N ALA A 181 -30.32 8.62 15.02
CA ALA A 181 -30.99 7.35 14.76
C ALA A 181 -32.19 7.48 13.79
N ARG A 182 -32.04 6.92 12.60
CA ARG A 182 -33.16 6.67 11.69
C ARG A 182 -33.87 5.42 12.17
N GLN A 183 -35.19 5.49 12.36
CA GLN A 183 -36.03 4.33 12.70
C GLN A 183 -35.68 3.14 11.79
N GLU A 184 -35.19 2.06 12.41
CA GLU A 184 -34.82 0.82 11.75
C GLU A 184 -36.03 0.19 11.04
N GLN A 185 -35.98 0.14 9.70
CA GLN A 185 -36.67 -0.89 8.96
C GLN A 185 -35.68 -2.02 8.74
N SER A 186 -35.94 -3.14 9.40
CA SER A 186 -35.16 -4.37 9.34
C SER A 186 -35.18 -4.95 7.93
N ILE A 187 -34.04 -4.87 7.22
CA ILE A 187 -33.80 -5.65 6.02
C ILE A 187 -32.74 -6.70 6.36
N SER A 188 -33.17 -7.94 6.52
CA SER A 188 -32.27 -9.09 6.57
C SER A 188 -31.78 -9.39 5.15
N GLN A 189 -30.47 -9.22 4.90
CA GLN A 189 -29.81 -9.84 3.76
C GLN A 189 -28.55 -10.56 4.23
N THR A 190 -28.51 -11.86 4.01
CA THR A 190 -27.34 -12.74 4.18
C THR A 190 -26.34 -12.47 3.07
N ALA A 191 -25.22 -11.80 3.41
CA ALA A 191 -24.07 -11.70 2.50
C ALA A 191 -23.21 -12.98 2.59
N THR A 192 -23.10 -13.68 1.47
CA THR A 192 -22.15 -14.79 1.28
C THR A 192 -20.80 -14.18 0.87
N THR A 193 -19.80 -14.24 1.75
CA THR A 193 -18.44 -13.75 1.44
C THR A 193 -17.72 -14.78 0.56
N SER A 194 -17.59 -14.50 -0.74
CA SER A 194 -16.66 -15.22 -1.60
C SER A 194 -15.22 -14.79 -1.29
N ALA A 195 -14.43 -15.72 -0.75
CA ALA A 195 -13.01 -15.53 -0.52
C ALA A 195 -12.26 -15.33 -1.86
N SER A 196 -11.78 -14.12 -2.11
CA SER A 196 -10.86 -13.87 -3.23
C SER A 196 -9.44 -14.22 -2.81
N ALA A 197 -8.74 -14.97 -3.66
CA ALA A 197 -7.35 -15.40 -3.50
C ALA A 197 -6.44 -14.34 -2.84
N ALA A 198 -5.78 -14.75 -1.75
CA ALA A 198 -4.83 -13.95 -1.00
C ALA A 198 -3.67 -13.52 -1.92
N SER A 199 -3.32 -12.23 -1.89
CA SER A 199 -1.98 -11.80 -2.28
C SER A 199 -0.98 -12.41 -1.29
N GLU A 200 0.23 -12.73 -1.75
CA GLU A 200 1.29 -13.33 -0.92
C GLU A 200 1.60 -12.53 0.37
N ASP A 201 1.23 -11.25 0.43
CA ASP A 201 1.31 -10.41 1.62
C ASP A 201 -0.09 -9.98 2.11
N ASP A 202 -0.67 -10.71 3.08
CA ASP A 202 -1.90 -10.29 3.77
C ASP A 202 -1.56 -9.46 5.02
N PHE A 203 -1.70 -8.13 4.90
CA PHE A 203 -1.43 -7.18 5.98
C PHE A 203 -2.45 -7.26 7.14
N THR A 204 -3.61 -7.88 6.92
CA THR A 204 -4.61 -8.12 7.98
C THR A 204 -4.43 -9.44 8.71
N ALA A 205 -3.54 -10.31 8.23
CA ALA A 205 -3.29 -11.61 8.86
C ALA A 205 -2.91 -11.50 10.33
N ARG A 206 -2.28 -10.39 10.73
CA ARG A 206 -1.91 -10.12 12.13
C ARG A 206 -3.10 -9.95 13.08
N TYR A 207 -4.29 -9.63 12.54
CA TYR A 207 -5.54 -9.50 13.29
C TYR A 207 -6.44 -10.74 13.16
N ALA A 208 -6.03 -11.76 12.40
CA ALA A 208 -6.84 -12.96 12.19
C ALA A 208 -6.91 -13.81 13.48
N ARG A 209 -7.95 -13.61 14.30
CA ARG A 209 -8.34 -14.48 15.43
C ARG A 209 -9.85 -14.80 15.44
N LYS A 210 -10.17 -15.94 16.08
CA LYS A 210 -11.40 -16.77 16.12
C LYS A 210 -12.75 -16.12 15.72
N PRO A 211 -13.66 -16.89 15.08
CA PRO A 211 -14.94 -16.40 14.59
C PRO A 211 -15.75 -15.78 15.74
N ARG A 212 -16.05 -14.49 15.61
CA ARG A 212 -16.97 -13.76 16.48
C ARG A 212 -17.99 -13.03 15.60
N LYS A 213 -19.20 -12.90 16.14
CA LYS A 213 -20.36 -12.32 15.44
C LYS A 213 -20.00 -10.92 14.95
N VAL A 214 -19.92 -10.78 13.63
CA VAL A 214 -19.90 -9.50 12.93
C VAL A 214 -21.24 -8.82 13.24
N THR A 215 -21.19 -7.67 13.92
CA THR A 215 -22.31 -6.73 13.89
C THR A 215 -22.14 -5.91 12.63
N ASP A 216 -23.09 -6.08 11.72
CA ASP A 216 -23.11 -5.51 10.39
C ASP A 216 -23.52 -4.03 10.49
N GLU A 217 -22.56 -3.11 10.44
CA GLU A 217 -22.85 -1.66 10.40
C GLU A 217 -22.06 -0.89 9.34
N LEU A 218 -21.30 -1.53 8.43
CA LEU A 218 -20.50 -0.77 7.46
C LEU A 218 -20.51 -1.32 6.04
N GLU A 219 -21.56 -0.95 5.31
CA GLU A 219 -21.46 -0.83 3.84
C GLU A 219 -21.24 0.61 3.33
N ASP A 220 -21.39 1.63 4.17
CA ASP A 220 -21.53 3.02 3.65
C ASP A 220 -20.27 3.89 3.66
N LEU A 221 -19.13 3.46 4.20
CA LEU A 221 -17.91 4.27 4.22
C LEU A 221 -16.87 3.83 3.16
N ARG A 222 -17.20 4.01 1.89
CA ARG A 222 -16.28 3.75 0.75
C ARG A 222 -15.25 4.87 0.57
N LEU A 223 -14.40 5.10 1.58
CA LEU A 223 -13.27 6.02 1.45
C LEU A 223 -12.06 5.31 0.82
N VAL A 224 -11.59 5.86 -0.30
CA VAL A 224 -10.39 5.39 -0.99
C VAL A 224 -9.18 6.01 -0.29
N GLY A 225 -8.37 5.20 0.39
CA GLY A 225 -7.20 5.63 1.16
C GLY A 225 -5.98 6.07 0.33
N SER A 226 -6.13 6.34 -0.96
CA SER A 226 -5.02 6.76 -1.82
C SER A 226 -5.45 7.66 -2.98
N ALA A 227 -4.74 8.78 -3.17
CA ALA A 227 -4.85 9.63 -4.36
C ALA A 227 -4.40 8.89 -5.65
N VAL A 228 -3.64 7.79 -5.55
CA VAL A 228 -3.16 7.00 -6.70
C VAL A 228 -4.32 6.28 -7.41
N ALA A 229 -5.44 6.08 -6.73
CA ALA A 229 -6.61 5.48 -7.34
C ALA A 229 -7.13 6.29 -8.55
N VAL A 230 -7.03 7.62 -8.49
CA VAL A 230 -7.33 8.48 -9.65
C VAL A 230 -6.17 8.54 -10.64
N GLU A 231 -4.92 8.36 -10.21
CA GLU A 231 -3.75 8.34 -11.11
C GLU A 231 -3.79 7.24 -12.17
N ARG A 232 -4.41 6.08 -11.90
CA ARG A 232 -4.60 5.04 -12.93
C ARG A 232 -5.60 5.47 -14.01
N ILE A 233 -6.56 6.32 -13.67
CA ILE A 233 -7.47 6.97 -14.63
C ILE A 233 -6.68 7.95 -15.50
N PHE A 234 -5.78 8.74 -14.88
CA PHE A 234 -4.88 9.68 -15.58
C PHE A 234 -3.77 8.98 -16.38
N SER A 235 -3.30 7.80 -15.96
CA SER A 235 -2.28 7.01 -16.66
C SER A 235 -2.79 6.47 -18.00
N GLY A 236 -4.11 6.19 -18.09
CA GLY A 236 -4.79 5.93 -19.35
C GLY A 236 -5.08 7.21 -20.16
N GLY A 237 -4.75 8.37 -19.62
CA GLY A 237 -4.81 9.67 -20.30
C GLY A 237 -3.80 9.78 -21.43
N ARG A 238 -2.73 8.98 -21.47
CA ARG A 238 -1.83 8.90 -22.63
C ARG A 238 -2.51 8.39 -23.90
N ASP A 239 -3.56 7.57 -23.75
CA ASP A 239 -4.36 7.07 -24.87
C ASP A 239 -5.46 8.06 -25.26
N THR A 240 -6.00 8.82 -24.29
CA THR A 240 -7.04 9.84 -24.50
C THR A 240 -6.47 11.18 -24.99
N VAL A 241 -5.26 11.49 -24.55
CA VAL A 241 -4.43 12.66 -24.88
C VAL A 241 -3.18 12.08 -25.52
N GLY A 242 -3.30 11.67 -26.78
CA GLY A 242 -2.23 10.99 -27.51
C GLY A 242 -0.87 11.70 -27.42
N ILE A 243 0.21 10.95 -27.63
CA ILE A 243 1.60 11.46 -27.68
C ILE A 243 1.79 12.55 -28.75
N ARG A 244 0.88 12.65 -29.73
CA ARG A 244 0.85 13.72 -30.74
C ARG A 244 -0.43 14.53 -30.60
N ARG A 245 -0.25 15.86 -30.45
CA ARG A 245 -1.25 16.96 -30.43
C ARG A 245 -2.70 16.53 -30.66
N ALA A 246 -3.36 16.06 -29.61
CA ALA A 246 -4.83 16.04 -29.56
C ALA A 246 -5.30 17.41 -29.06
N SER A 247 -6.00 18.18 -29.89
CA SER A 247 -6.57 19.49 -29.50
C SER A 247 -7.94 19.31 -28.84
N LEU A 248 -8.00 18.46 -27.81
CA LEU A 248 -9.23 18.32 -27.02
C LEU A 248 -9.26 19.45 -25.99
N SER A 249 -10.43 20.07 -25.81
CA SER A 249 -10.62 21.00 -24.71
C SER A 249 -10.54 20.26 -23.38
N ALA A 250 -10.20 20.98 -22.31
CA ALA A 250 -10.17 20.42 -20.95
C ALA A 250 -11.52 19.78 -20.57
N GLU A 251 -12.63 20.36 -21.02
CA GLU A 251 -13.97 19.84 -20.77
C GLU A 251 -14.22 18.51 -21.50
N THR A 252 -13.83 18.41 -22.77
CA THR A 252 -13.96 17.15 -23.52
C THR A 252 -13.11 16.04 -22.91
N ILE A 253 -11.90 16.35 -22.43
CA ILE A 253 -11.05 15.39 -21.74
C ILE A 253 -11.75 14.90 -20.45
N ARG A 254 -12.32 15.82 -19.66
CA ARG A 254 -13.06 15.47 -18.44
C ARG A 254 -14.22 14.53 -18.73
N VAL A 255 -15.07 14.85 -19.71
CA VAL A 255 -16.22 14.01 -20.09
C VAL A 255 -15.77 12.63 -20.55
N LEU A 256 -14.74 12.54 -21.40
CA LEU A 256 -14.20 11.27 -21.87
C LEU A 256 -13.62 10.41 -20.74
N MET A 257 -12.94 11.02 -19.76
CA MET A 257 -12.43 10.31 -18.59
C MET A 257 -13.55 9.73 -17.73
N VAL A 258 -14.61 10.49 -17.48
CA VAL A 258 -15.79 10.03 -16.72
C VAL A 258 -16.53 8.92 -17.48
N LEU A 259 -16.79 9.11 -18.77
CA LEU A 259 -17.49 8.12 -19.61
C LEU A 259 -16.70 6.80 -19.69
N LYS A 260 -15.39 6.87 -19.91
CA LYS A 260 -14.51 5.68 -19.91
C LYS A 260 -14.57 4.92 -18.59
N GLN A 261 -14.65 5.63 -17.47
CA GLN A 261 -14.78 4.99 -16.15
C GLN A 261 -16.17 4.37 -15.94
N ALA A 262 -17.23 5.04 -16.38
CA ALA A 262 -18.60 4.51 -16.32
C ALA A 262 -18.73 3.22 -17.15
N LEU A 263 -18.21 3.21 -18.38
CA LEU A 263 -18.20 2.03 -19.24
C LEU A 263 -17.37 0.88 -18.66
N ARG A 264 -16.21 1.18 -18.04
CA ARG A 264 -15.41 0.15 -17.35
C ARG A 264 -16.17 -0.48 -16.19
N LYS A 265 -16.85 0.33 -15.37
CA LYS A 265 -17.69 -0.19 -14.29
C LYS A 265 -18.84 -1.04 -14.83
N ALA A 266 -19.50 -0.62 -15.91
CA ALA A 266 -20.57 -1.38 -16.53
C ALA A 266 -20.10 -2.72 -17.12
N ARG A 267 -18.92 -2.75 -17.76
CA ARG A 267 -18.33 -3.99 -18.27
C ARG A 267 -17.96 -4.97 -17.16
N ASP A 268 -17.34 -4.47 -16.09
CA ASP A 268 -16.97 -5.29 -14.93
C ASP A 268 -18.21 -5.90 -14.25
N VAL A 269 -19.41 -5.32 -14.41
CA VAL A 269 -20.68 -5.90 -13.92
C VAL A 269 -21.18 -7.01 -14.84
N ILE A 270 -21.07 -6.84 -16.16
CA ILE A 270 -21.50 -7.85 -17.14
C ILE A 270 -20.64 -9.12 -17.07
N GLU A 271 -19.32 -8.98 -16.85
CA GLU A 271 -18.40 -10.13 -16.71
C GLU A 271 -18.54 -10.91 -15.38
N ILE A 272 -19.38 -10.44 -14.45
CA ILE A 272 -19.66 -11.14 -13.17
C ILE A 272 -20.92 -12.01 -13.26
N ASP A 273 -21.80 -11.74 -14.25
CA ASP A 273 -23.09 -12.44 -14.43
C ASP A 273 -23.03 -13.58 -15.48
N ASP A 274 -21.87 -13.82 -16.12
CA ASP A 274 -21.56 -14.96 -17.02
C ASP A 274 -20.63 -15.98 -16.33
#